data_AF-A0A957ILZ1-F1
#
_entry.id   AF-A0A957ILZ1-F1
#
_cell.length_a   1.000
_cell.length_b   1.000
_cell.length_c   1.000
_cell.angle_alpha   90.00
_cell.angle_beta   90.00
_cell.angle_gamma   90.00
#
_symmetry.space_group_name_H-M   'P 1'
#
loop_
_entity.id
_entity.type
_entity.pdbx_description
1 polymer ?
#
loop_
_entity_poly.entity_id
_entity_poly.type
_entity_poly.pdbx_seq_one_letter_code
_entity_poly.pdbx_strand_id
1 'polypeptide(L)'
;HRAATGQRYYLSGQIDEATHHALANEIFANPVIQRFALNEAITPPFFPYQGTDDTVESIPLRHVNDGELLSISQERRLSLDLAEMQAIRAYFQAEQRDPTDVELEMLAQTWSEHCGHKTFKALIEYTGPDGQVEMVDGILNQYIRAATEQINKPWVHSAFVDNAGIIAFDDQFDLAFKVETHNHPSALEPFGGANTGVGGVVRDVLGVSARPIANTDVLCFGPPDMAHNDLP
;
A
#
# COMPACT_ATOMS: atom_id res chain seq x y z
N HIS A 1 -2.89 23.39 -22.04
CA HIS A 1 -4.24 22.96 -22.47
C HIS A 1 -4.51 21.57 -21.91
N ARG A 2 -5.71 21.32 -21.35
CA ARG A 2 -6.12 20.01 -20.80
C ARG A 2 -7.36 19.53 -21.56
N ALA A 3 -7.48 18.23 -21.78
CA ALA A 3 -8.64 17.60 -22.40
C ALA A 3 -9.13 16.45 -21.50
N ALA A 4 -10.44 16.23 -21.50
CA ALA A 4 -11.09 15.15 -20.76
C ALA A 4 -12.11 14.49 -21.68
N THR A 5 -12.34 13.20 -21.45
CA THR A 5 -13.33 12.40 -22.19
C THR A 5 -14.43 11.96 -21.24
N GLY A 6 -15.60 11.63 -21.79
CA GLY A 6 -16.76 11.19 -21.03
C GLY A 6 -17.73 10.42 -21.91
N GLN A 7 -18.69 9.75 -21.29
CA GLN A 7 -19.74 8.99 -21.96
C GLN A 7 -21.10 9.60 -21.64
N ARG A 8 -22.00 9.62 -22.63
CA ARG A 8 -23.38 10.07 -22.47
C ARG A 8 -24.33 8.92 -22.78
N TYR A 9 -25.16 8.59 -21.82
CA TYR A 9 -26.18 7.57 -21.93
C TYR A 9 -27.55 8.24 -22.12
N TYR A 10 -28.37 7.69 -23.01
CA TYR A 10 -29.77 8.07 -23.18
C TYR A 10 -30.63 6.85 -22.84
N LEU A 11 -31.51 7.02 -21.87
CA LEU A 11 -32.42 5.97 -21.43
C LEU A 11 -33.83 6.30 -21.93
N SER A 12 -34.54 5.28 -22.42
CA SER A 12 -35.90 5.41 -22.93
C SER A 12 -36.86 4.58 -22.09
N GLY A 13 -38.01 5.15 -21.73
CA GLY A 13 -39.03 4.50 -20.90
C GLY A 13 -39.44 5.37 -19.71
N GLN A 14 -40.43 4.90 -18.94
CA GLN A 14 -40.74 5.50 -17.63
C GLN A 14 -39.80 4.89 -16.61
N ILE A 15 -38.77 5.64 -16.25
CA ILE A 15 -37.77 5.28 -15.23
C ILE A 15 -37.84 6.36 -14.16
N ASP A 16 -38.04 5.95 -12.90
CA ASP A 16 -38.05 6.90 -11.78
C ASP A 16 -36.64 7.36 -11.43
N GLU A 17 -36.55 8.41 -10.60
CA GLU A 17 -35.28 9.00 -10.19
C GLU A 17 -34.41 8.02 -9.39
N ALA A 18 -35.00 7.20 -8.54
CA ALA A 18 -34.30 6.19 -7.77
C ALA A 18 -33.59 5.17 -8.69
N THR A 19 -34.29 4.69 -9.72
CA THR A 19 -33.74 3.77 -10.71
C THR A 19 -32.66 4.46 -11.55
N HIS A 20 -32.81 5.74 -11.92
CA HIS A 20 -31.74 6.48 -12.59
C HIS A 20 -30.46 6.54 -11.76
N HIS A 21 -30.58 6.80 -10.46
CA HIS A 21 -29.43 6.84 -9.55
C HIS A 21 -28.77 5.47 -9.37
N ALA A 22 -29.57 4.40 -9.23
CA ALA A 22 -29.04 3.05 -9.11
C ALA A 22 -28.25 2.65 -10.38
N LEU A 23 -28.84 2.84 -11.57
CA LEU A 23 -28.18 2.55 -12.84
C LEU A 23 -26.88 3.34 -13.03
N ALA A 24 -26.88 4.62 -12.65
CA ALA A 24 -25.69 5.46 -12.76
C ALA A 24 -24.56 5.00 -11.82
N ASN A 25 -24.87 4.64 -10.57
CA ASN A 25 -23.88 4.22 -9.58
C ASN A 25 -23.38 2.78 -9.76
N GLU A 26 -24.22 1.88 -10.27
CA GLU A 26 -23.93 0.44 -10.27
C GLU A 26 -23.53 -0.08 -11.65
N ILE A 27 -23.99 0.56 -12.73
CA ILE A 27 -23.82 0.04 -14.10
C ILE A 27 -22.97 0.99 -14.96
N PHE A 28 -23.31 2.28 -14.97
CA PHE A 28 -22.73 3.21 -15.95
C PHE A 28 -21.46 3.94 -15.48
N ALA A 29 -21.22 4.00 -14.18
CA ALA A 29 -20.05 4.63 -13.61
C ALA A 29 -19.49 3.81 -12.46
N ASN A 30 -18.16 3.79 -12.33
CA ASN A 30 -17.48 3.35 -11.13
C ASN A 30 -17.37 4.55 -10.16
N PRO A 31 -18.09 4.57 -9.02
CA PRO A 31 -18.14 5.71 -8.12
C PRO A 31 -16.80 6.01 -7.43
N VAL A 32 -15.84 5.08 -7.46
CA VAL A 32 -14.49 5.29 -6.90
C VAL A 32 -13.66 6.25 -7.76
N ILE A 33 -13.81 6.19 -9.09
CA ILE A 33 -12.93 6.89 -10.04
C ILE A 33 -13.66 7.75 -11.07
N GLN A 34 -15.00 7.68 -11.13
CA GLN A 34 -15.83 8.43 -12.06
C GLN A 34 -16.86 9.29 -11.32
N ARG A 35 -17.30 10.35 -11.99
CA ARG A 35 -18.43 11.18 -11.56
C ARG A 35 -19.49 11.13 -12.65
N PHE A 36 -20.75 11.22 -12.26
CA PHE A 36 -21.88 11.32 -13.19
C PHE A 36 -22.76 12.51 -12.83
N ALA A 37 -23.61 12.92 -13.76
CA ALA A 37 -24.66 13.91 -13.57
C ALA A 37 -25.92 13.43 -14.28
N LEU A 38 -27.09 13.67 -13.70
CA LEU A 38 -28.37 13.21 -14.25
C LEU A 38 -29.13 14.39 -14.84
N ASN A 39 -29.48 14.29 -16.13
CA ASN A 39 -30.26 15.31 -16.85
C ASN A 39 -29.65 16.72 -16.83
N GLU A 40 -28.35 16.82 -16.57
CA GLU A 40 -27.62 18.09 -16.54
C GLU A 40 -26.22 17.94 -17.17
N ALA A 41 -25.57 19.07 -17.41
CA ALA A 41 -24.23 19.09 -17.96
C ALA A 41 -23.18 18.76 -16.88
N ILE A 42 -22.30 17.81 -17.16
CA ILE A 42 -21.16 17.50 -16.30
C ILE A 42 -19.94 18.35 -16.69
N THR A 43 -19.29 18.95 -15.70
CA THR A 43 -18.03 19.67 -15.92
C THR A 43 -16.83 18.73 -15.91
N PRO A 44 -15.84 18.92 -16.79
CA PRO A 44 -14.60 18.16 -16.75
C PRO A 44 -13.96 18.19 -15.35
N PRO A 45 -13.35 17.08 -14.89
CA PRO A 45 -12.70 16.98 -13.58
C PRO A 45 -11.35 17.72 -13.53
N PHE A 46 -11.25 18.89 -14.16
CA PHE A 46 -10.04 19.69 -14.03
C PHE A 46 -10.10 20.42 -12.69
N PHE A 47 -9.27 19.97 -11.75
CA PHE A 47 -9.01 20.76 -10.57
C PHE A 47 -8.34 22.07 -10.99
N PRO A 48 -8.79 23.22 -10.45
CA PRO A 48 -8.06 24.46 -10.63
C PRO A 48 -6.62 24.22 -10.16
N TYR A 49 -5.65 24.77 -10.88
CA TYR A 49 -4.28 24.78 -10.39
C TYR A 49 -4.29 25.54 -9.06
N GLN A 50 -4.21 24.82 -7.94
CA GLN A 50 -3.89 25.44 -6.66
C GLN A 50 -2.46 25.96 -6.80
N GLY A 51 -2.26 27.23 -6.48
CA GLY A 51 -0.90 27.76 -6.32
C GLY A 51 -0.14 26.92 -5.32
N THR A 52 1.18 26.88 -5.42
CA THR A 52 2.02 26.24 -4.41
C THR A 52 1.71 26.86 -3.05
N ASP A 53 1.35 26.01 -2.09
CA ASP A 53 1.17 26.39 -0.70
C ASP A 53 2.46 26.02 0.03
N ASP A 54 3.23 27.03 0.43
CA ASP A 54 4.51 26.85 1.13
C ASP A 54 4.30 26.71 2.66
N THR A 55 3.05 26.50 3.09
CA THR A 55 2.72 26.31 4.51
C THR A 55 3.33 25.00 5.01
N VAL A 56 4.10 25.11 6.09
CA VAL A 56 4.62 23.98 6.85
C VAL A 56 4.00 24.07 8.24
N GLU A 57 3.22 23.05 8.61
CA GLU A 57 2.60 23.00 9.93
C GLU A 57 3.59 22.46 10.98
N SER A 58 3.70 23.12 12.12
CA SER A 58 4.43 22.59 13.29
C SER A 58 3.45 21.89 14.22
N ILE A 59 3.71 20.60 14.54
CA ILE A 59 2.79 19.76 15.31
C ILE A 59 3.21 19.74 16.78
N PRO A 60 2.46 20.35 17.72
CA PRO A 60 2.83 20.37 19.13
C PRO A 60 2.86 18.95 19.72
N LEU A 61 4.05 18.39 19.90
CA LEU A 61 4.25 17.00 20.31
C LEU A 61 5.08 16.91 21.61
N ARG A 62 5.97 17.86 21.87
CA ARG A 62 6.95 17.75 22.97
C ARG A 62 6.34 17.74 24.36
N HIS A 63 5.20 18.39 24.55
CA HIS A 63 4.63 18.64 25.88
C HIS A 63 3.27 17.99 26.12
N VAL A 64 2.79 17.23 25.13
CA VAL A 64 1.49 16.56 25.24
C VAL A 64 1.61 15.25 26.02
N ASN A 65 0.54 14.88 26.70
CA ASN A 65 0.44 13.63 27.43
C ASN A 65 0.13 12.44 26.50
N ASP A 66 0.12 11.23 27.04
CA ASP A 66 -0.04 10.01 26.26
C ASP A 66 -1.42 9.87 25.58
N GLY A 67 -2.48 10.41 26.19
CA GLY A 67 -3.80 10.45 25.56
C GLY A 67 -3.84 11.42 24.39
N GLU A 68 -3.19 12.58 24.52
CA GLU A 68 -3.04 13.56 23.44
C GLU A 68 -2.17 13.03 22.30
N LEU A 69 -1.11 12.26 22.59
CA LEU A 69 -0.31 11.57 21.56
C LEU A 69 -1.18 10.65 20.70
N LEU A 70 -2.04 9.86 21.34
CA LEU A 70 -2.96 8.98 20.62
C LEU A 70 -4.00 9.76 19.81
N SER A 71 -4.50 10.88 20.33
CA SER A 71 -5.40 11.78 19.59
C SER A 71 -4.73 12.31 18.33
N ILE A 72 -3.48 12.78 18.43
CA ILE A 72 -2.69 13.25 17.27
C ILE A 72 -2.54 12.14 16.23
N SER A 73 -2.19 10.92 16.65
CA SER A 73 -2.06 9.76 15.75
C SER A 73 -3.38 9.44 15.04
N GLN A 74 -4.50 9.47 15.76
CA GLN A 74 -5.82 9.18 15.21
C GLN A 74 -6.32 10.27 14.24
N GLU A 75 -6.26 11.54 14.65
CA GLU A 75 -6.75 12.68 13.88
C GLU A 75 -5.99 12.83 12.56
N ARG A 76 -4.67 12.59 12.59
CA ARG A 76 -3.80 12.64 11.40
C ARG A 76 -3.68 11.31 10.67
N ARG A 77 -4.38 10.26 11.12
CA ARG A 77 -4.35 8.92 10.51
C ARG A 77 -2.94 8.36 10.34
N LEU A 78 -2.08 8.58 11.34
CA LEU A 78 -0.69 8.13 11.32
C LEU A 78 -0.56 6.62 11.52
N SER A 79 -1.58 6.00 12.14
CA SER A 79 -1.57 4.57 12.50
C SER A 79 -0.37 4.17 13.38
N LEU A 80 0.15 5.13 14.14
CA LEU A 80 1.23 4.91 15.12
C LEU A 80 0.64 4.56 16.48
N ASP A 81 1.22 3.56 17.13
CA ASP A 81 0.86 3.18 18.50
C ASP A 81 1.46 4.13 19.55
N LEU A 82 1.11 3.91 20.82
CA LEU A 82 1.58 4.77 21.90
C LEU A 82 3.11 4.73 22.05
N ALA A 83 3.74 3.56 21.92
CA ALA A 83 5.18 3.43 22.10
C ALA A 83 5.94 4.14 20.97
N GLU A 84 5.45 4.03 19.74
CA GLU A 84 5.98 4.75 18.59
C GLU A 84 5.83 6.27 18.77
N MET A 85 4.64 6.73 19.17
CA MET A 85 4.40 8.16 19.43
C MET A 85 5.25 8.70 20.58
N GLN A 86 5.47 7.91 21.64
CA GLN A 86 6.35 8.27 22.74
C GLN A 86 7.82 8.38 22.28
N ALA A 87 8.28 7.46 21.43
CA ALA A 87 9.63 7.50 20.87
C ALA A 87 9.84 8.75 20.00
N ILE A 88 8.86 9.09 19.16
CA ILE A 88 8.89 10.31 18.34
C ILE A 88 8.88 11.56 19.23
N ARG A 89 8.01 11.62 20.25
CA ARG A 89 8.01 12.70 21.25
C ARG A 89 9.37 12.86 21.91
N ALA A 90 9.99 11.77 22.36
CA ALA A 90 11.29 11.79 23.02
C ALA A 90 12.39 12.35 22.10
N TYR A 91 12.38 11.97 20.83
CA TYR A 91 13.31 12.51 19.82
C TYR A 91 13.14 14.03 19.68
N PHE A 92 11.91 14.52 19.47
CA PHE A 92 11.65 15.95 19.29
C PHE A 92 11.85 16.78 20.57
N GLN A 93 11.67 16.18 21.76
CA GLN A 93 12.08 16.79 23.02
C GLN A 93 13.59 17.01 23.07
N ALA A 94 14.39 16.04 22.65
CA ALA A 94 15.85 16.14 22.60
C ALA A 94 16.32 17.18 21.57
N GLU A 95 15.67 17.24 20.41
CA GLU A 95 15.92 18.24 19.35
C GLU A 95 15.41 19.65 19.72
N GLN A 96 14.74 19.80 20.86
CA GLN A 96 14.21 21.07 21.37
C GLN A 96 13.29 21.81 20.38
N ARG A 97 12.60 21.07 19.50
CA ARG A 97 11.61 21.60 18.55
C ARG A 97 10.50 20.60 18.32
N ASP A 98 9.35 21.10 17.92
CA ASP A 98 8.24 20.24 17.49
C ASP A 98 8.48 19.75 16.04
N PRO A 99 7.95 18.57 15.65
CA PRO A 99 8.01 18.10 14.28
C PRO A 99 7.22 19.00 13.34
N THR A 100 7.67 19.06 12.10
CA THR A 100 6.80 19.47 10.98
C THR A 100 5.82 18.35 10.62
N ASP A 101 4.71 18.71 9.98
CA ASP A 101 3.76 17.78 9.36
C ASP A 101 4.45 16.70 8.53
N VAL A 102 5.32 17.08 7.60
CA VAL A 102 6.04 16.17 6.70
C VAL A 102 6.97 15.24 7.48
N GLU A 103 7.68 15.73 8.50
CA GLU A 103 8.54 14.87 9.33
C GLU A 103 7.72 13.80 10.06
N LEU A 104 6.58 14.19 10.64
CA LEU A 104 5.71 13.27 11.37
C LEU A 104 5.06 12.23 10.44
N GLU A 105 4.57 12.67 9.27
CA GLU A 105 4.01 11.76 8.26
C GLU A 105 5.07 10.81 7.68
N MET A 106 6.28 11.31 7.43
CA MET A 106 7.39 10.47 6.95
C MET A 106 7.74 9.37 7.96
N LEU A 107 7.78 9.70 9.25
CA LEU A 107 7.98 8.71 10.31
C LEU A 107 6.83 7.69 10.35
N ALA A 108 5.58 8.15 10.27
CA ALA A 108 4.40 7.28 10.24
C ALA A 108 4.43 6.28 9.06
N GLN A 109 4.76 6.75 7.86
CA GLN A 109 4.86 5.88 6.68
C GLN A 109 6.00 4.87 6.81
N THR A 110 7.18 5.32 7.21
CA THR A 110 8.37 4.45 7.30
C THR A 110 8.27 3.41 8.41
N TRP A 111 7.55 3.70 9.50
CA TRP A 111 7.38 2.80 10.64
C TRP A 111 6.10 1.94 10.56
N SER A 112 5.28 2.15 9.53
CA SER A 112 4.11 1.31 9.23
C SER A 112 4.48 -0.17 9.10
N GLU A 113 3.53 -1.08 9.33
CA GLU A 113 3.77 -2.53 9.16
C GLU A 113 4.25 -2.87 7.75
N HIS A 114 3.67 -2.23 6.73
CA HIS A 114 3.99 -2.46 5.33
C HIS A 114 5.44 -2.09 4.98
N CYS A 115 6.00 -1.03 5.59
CA CYS A 115 7.38 -0.61 5.34
C CYS A 115 8.37 -1.26 6.33
N GLY A 116 8.02 -1.22 7.61
CA GLY A 116 8.84 -1.70 8.71
C GLY A 116 8.93 -3.22 8.81
N HIS A 117 7.96 -3.96 8.25
CA HIS A 117 7.85 -5.42 8.35
C HIS A 117 7.99 -5.89 9.81
N LYS A 118 7.27 -5.25 10.74
CA LYS A 118 7.50 -5.45 12.19
C LYS A 118 7.18 -6.88 12.60
N THR A 119 6.12 -7.47 12.04
CA THR A 119 5.75 -8.88 12.28
C THR A 119 6.87 -9.85 11.87
N PHE A 120 7.49 -9.62 10.72
CA PHE A 120 8.58 -10.47 10.21
C PHE A 120 9.88 -10.36 11.02
N LYS A 121 10.02 -9.29 11.81
CA LYS A 121 11.16 -9.02 12.69
C LYS A 121 10.85 -9.25 14.17
N ALA A 122 9.61 -9.60 14.49
CA ALA A 122 9.16 -9.75 15.87
C ALA A 122 9.82 -10.96 16.55
N LEU A 123 10.03 -10.84 17.85
CA LEU A 123 10.30 -11.98 18.72
C LEU A 123 8.96 -12.65 19.06
N ILE A 124 8.81 -13.92 18.70
CA ILE A 124 7.56 -14.67 18.79
C ILE A 124 7.76 -15.86 19.71
N GLU A 125 6.93 -15.98 20.74
CA GLU A 125 6.76 -17.22 21.49
C GLU A 125 5.72 -18.08 20.77
N TYR A 126 6.14 -19.20 20.21
CA TYR A 126 5.27 -20.13 19.49
C TYR A 126 5.06 -21.39 20.31
N THR A 127 3.79 -21.81 20.47
CA THR A 127 3.44 -23.12 21.04
C THR A 127 2.93 -24.03 19.93
N GLY A 128 3.66 -25.11 19.68
CA GLY A 128 3.33 -26.11 18.67
C GLY A 128 2.12 -26.97 19.02
N PRO A 129 1.55 -27.71 18.06
CA PRO A 129 0.42 -28.63 18.31
C PRO A 129 0.72 -29.75 19.33
N ASP A 130 1.99 -30.05 19.56
CA ASP A 130 2.49 -31.01 20.55
C ASP A 130 2.75 -30.38 21.93
N GLY A 131 2.50 -29.08 22.07
CA GLY A 131 2.70 -28.31 23.30
C GLY A 131 4.14 -27.84 23.51
N GLN A 132 5.06 -28.05 22.55
CA GLN A 132 6.41 -27.50 22.65
C GLN A 132 6.39 -25.99 22.45
N VAL A 133 7.11 -25.29 23.32
CA VAL A 133 7.27 -23.83 23.24
C VAL A 133 8.64 -23.54 22.62
N GLU A 134 8.66 -22.73 21.56
CA GLU A 134 9.88 -22.21 20.94
C GLU A 134 9.85 -20.68 20.88
N MET A 135 11.03 -20.08 20.96
CA MET A 135 11.22 -18.66 20.71
C MET A 135 11.76 -18.48 19.29
N VAL A 136 11.04 -17.70 18.49
CA VAL A 136 11.41 -17.32 17.13
C VAL A 136 11.85 -15.87 17.11
N ASP A 137 13.11 -15.61 16.79
CA ASP A 137 13.67 -14.26 16.67
C ASP A 137 13.64 -13.80 15.21
N GLY A 138 12.49 -13.26 14.79
CA GLY A 138 12.24 -12.77 13.44
C GLY A 138 12.13 -13.87 12.39
N ILE A 139 10.91 -14.09 11.89
CA ILE A 139 10.61 -15.10 10.86
C ILE A 139 11.47 -14.89 9.60
N LEU A 140 11.70 -13.63 9.20
CA LEU A 140 12.51 -13.32 8.02
C LEU A 140 13.95 -13.83 8.17
N ASN A 141 14.57 -13.58 9.32
CA ASN A 141 15.96 -13.96 9.53
C ASN A 141 16.09 -15.45 9.84
N GLN A 142 15.28 -15.96 10.77
CA GLN A 142 15.40 -17.32 11.28
C GLN A 142 15.03 -18.40 10.26
N TYR A 143 14.08 -18.13 9.35
CA TYR A 143 13.62 -19.14 8.39
C TYR A 143 13.97 -18.81 6.94
N ILE A 144 13.73 -17.58 6.49
CA ILE A 144 13.87 -17.24 5.05
C ILE A 144 15.33 -16.95 4.69
N ARG A 145 15.96 -16.03 5.42
CA ARG A 145 17.36 -15.67 5.22
C ARG A 145 18.28 -16.84 5.59
N ALA A 146 18.08 -17.45 6.75
CA ALA A 146 18.88 -18.58 7.21
C ALA A 146 18.89 -19.74 6.20
N ALA A 147 17.75 -20.07 5.57
CA ALA A 147 17.72 -21.11 4.54
C ALA A 147 18.60 -20.75 3.32
N THR A 148 18.55 -19.49 2.88
CA THR A 148 19.38 -19.01 1.76
C THR A 148 20.87 -19.04 2.13
N GLU A 149 21.21 -18.57 3.33
CA GLU A 149 22.59 -18.55 3.86
C GLU A 149 23.13 -19.95 4.13
N GLN A 150 22.30 -20.90 4.56
CA GLN A 150 22.69 -22.29 4.76
C GLN A 150 22.95 -22.99 3.42
N ILE A 151 22.10 -22.74 2.43
CA ILE A 151 22.23 -23.30 1.07
C ILE A 151 23.44 -22.71 0.35
N ASN A 152 23.73 -21.42 0.58
CA ASN A 152 24.91 -20.66 0.12
C ASN A 152 25.35 -20.98 -1.32
N LYS A 153 24.41 -20.91 -2.27
CA LYS A 153 24.73 -21.24 -3.65
C LYS A 153 25.50 -20.09 -4.29
N PRO A 154 26.64 -20.37 -4.95
CA PRO A 154 27.49 -19.32 -5.52
C PRO A 154 26.82 -18.56 -6.67
N TRP A 155 25.79 -19.15 -7.29
CA TRP A 155 25.00 -18.50 -8.34
C TRP A 155 23.94 -17.54 -7.79
N VAL A 156 23.79 -17.37 -6.47
CA VAL A 156 22.93 -16.32 -5.90
C VAL A 156 23.79 -15.07 -5.71
N HIS A 157 23.68 -14.12 -6.64
CA HIS A 157 24.49 -12.89 -6.62
C HIS A 157 23.93 -11.81 -5.68
N SER A 158 22.61 -11.73 -5.52
CA SER A 158 21.97 -10.78 -4.62
C SER A 158 20.70 -11.36 -3.99
N ALA A 159 20.62 -11.30 -2.66
CA ALA A 159 19.44 -11.65 -1.89
C ALA A 159 19.33 -10.77 -0.63
N PHE A 160 18.12 -10.27 -0.35
CA PHE A 160 17.79 -9.48 0.85
C PHE A 160 18.56 -8.17 1.06
N VAL A 161 19.18 -7.62 0.01
CA VAL A 161 19.94 -6.36 0.07
C VAL A 161 19.48 -5.32 -0.94
N ASP A 162 18.59 -5.70 -1.86
CA ASP A 162 18.11 -4.85 -2.95
C ASP A 162 16.64 -5.13 -3.26
N ASN A 163 16.06 -4.37 -4.20
CA ASN A 163 14.65 -4.44 -4.56
C ASN A 163 14.25 -5.74 -5.27
N ALA A 164 15.20 -6.47 -5.86
CA ALA A 164 14.99 -7.77 -6.51
C ALA A 164 16.10 -8.77 -6.15
N GLY A 165 15.78 -10.07 -6.16
CA GLY A 165 16.77 -11.13 -6.02
C GLY A 165 17.44 -11.40 -7.36
N ILE A 166 18.76 -11.64 -7.37
CA ILE A 166 19.55 -11.83 -8.59
C ILE A 166 20.30 -13.16 -8.52
N ILE A 167 20.19 -13.94 -9.59
CA ILE A 167 20.91 -15.20 -9.75
C ILE A 167 21.66 -15.24 -11.09
N ALA A 168 22.80 -15.92 -11.12
CA ALA A 168 23.48 -16.27 -12.36
C ALA A 168 22.62 -17.26 -13.16
N PHE A 169 22.49 -17.00 -14.45
CA PHE A 169 21.85 -17.92 -15.39
C PHE A 169 22.88 -18.63 -16.26
N ASP A 170 23.80 -17.87 -16.84
CA ASP A 170 24.95 -18.37 -17.59
C ASP A 170 26.14 -17.40 -17.47
N ASP A 171 27.20 -17.62 -18.26
CA ASP A 171 28.43 -16.80 -18.23
C ASP A 171 28.22 -15.35 -18.73
N GLN A 172 27.07 -15.03 -19.33
CA GLN A 172 26.77 -13.73 -19.94
C GLN A 172 25.62 -12.98 -19.25
N PHE A 173 24.70 -13.71 -18.62
CA PHE A 173 23.46 -13.14 -18.10
C PHE A 173 23.16 -13.56 -16.66
N ASP A 174 22.66 -12.59 -15.91
CA ASP A 174 21.95 -12.78 -14.65
C ASP A 174 20.44 -12.67 -14.87
N LEU A 175 19.67 -13.29 -13.99
CA LEU A 175 18.21 -13.15 -13.90
C LEU A 175 17.82 -12.46 -12.61
N ALA A 176 17.04 -11.39 -12.74
CA ALA A 176 16.41 -10.69 -11.63
C ALA A 176 14.97 -11.17 -11.43
N PHE A 177 14.60 -11.50 -10.19
CA PHE A 177 13.27 -11.94 -9.81
C PHE A 177 12.72 -11.07 -8.68
N LYS A 178 11.45 -10.70 -8.81
CA LYS A 178 10.68 -10.00 -7.79
C LYS A 178 9.23 -10.45 -7.86
N VAL A 179 8.62 -10.55 -6.69
CA VAL A 179 7.18 -10.79 -6.53
C VAL A 179 6.68 -9.75 -5.54
N GLU A 180 5.56 -9.12 -5.88
CA GLU A 180 4.84 -8.18 -5.01
C GLU A 180 3.37 -8.56 -4.94
N THR A 181 2.65 -7.97 -3.98
CA THR A 181 1.19 -8.09 -3.89
C THR A 181 0.59 -6.69 -3.83
N HIS A 182 -0.65 -6.54 -4.27
CA HIS A 182 -1.34 -5.25 -4.27
C HIS A 182 -2.80 -5.40 -3.83
N ASN A 183 -3.00 -6.16 -2.75
CA ASN A 183 -4.29 -6.72 -2.37
C ASN A 183 -5.31 -5.65 -1.95
N HIS A 184 -4.97 -4.78 -1.01
CA HIS A 184 -5.91 -3.81 -0.46
C HIS A 184 -6.44 -2.81 -1.52
N PRO A 185 -5.58 -2.20 -2.36
CA PRO A 185 -6.11 -1.31 -3.39
C PRO A 185 -6.86 -2.06 -4.50
N SER A 186 -6.47 -3.29 -4.83
CA SER A 186 -7.20 -4.11 -5.82
C SER A 186 -8.59 -4.55 -5.30
N ALA A 187 -8.77 -4.64 -3.98
CA ALA A 187 -10.09 -4.89 -3.39
C ALA A 187 -11.01 -3.67 -3.50
N LEU A 188 -10.46 -2.45 -3.52
CA LEU A 188 -11.23 -1.21 -3.67
C LEU A 188 -11.52 -0.87 -5.13
N GLU A 189 -10.51 -0.96 -5.99
CA GLU A 189 -10.63 -0.70 -7.42
C GLU A 189 -9.73 -1.68 -8.20
N PRO A 190 -10.29 -2.79 -8.71
CA PRO A 190 -9.50 -3.91 -9.23
C PRO A 190 -8.59 -3.56 -10.40
N PHE A 191 -9.05 -2.71 -11.33
CA PHE A 191 -8.29 -2.44 -12.54
C PHE A 191 -7.05 -1.59 -12.24
N GLY A 192 -7.23 -0.47 -11.55
CA GLY A 192 -6.16 0.42 -11.14
C GLY A 192 -5.23 -0.23 -10.14
N GLY A 193 -5.76 -0.94 -9.14
CA GLY A 193 -4.97 -1.66 -8.14
C GLY A 193 -4.06 -2.73 -8.76
N ALA A 194 -4.58 -3.56 -9.67
CA ALA A 194 -3.78 -4.55 -10.38
C ALA A 194 -2.74 -3.88 -11.29
N ASN A 195 -3.14 -2.83 -12.02
CA ASN A 195 -2.25 -2.13 -12.94
C ASN A 195 -1.08 -1.44 -12.21
N THR A 196 -1.31 -0.82 -11.05
CA THR A 196 -0.24 -0.23 -10.23
C THR A 196 0.63 -1.31 -9.59
N GLY A 197 0.07 -2.46 -9.23
CA GLY A 197 0.82 -3.63 -8.77
C GLY A 197 1.80 -4.16 -9.82
N VAL A 198 1.33 -4.37 -11.06
CA VAL A 198 2.21 -4.74 -12.18
C VAL A 198 3.27 -3.67 -12.43
N GLY A 199 2.89 -2.39 -12.36
CA GLY A 199 3.83 -1.29 -12.50
C GLY A 199 4.91 -1.27 -11.41
N GLY A 200 4.57 -1.63 -10.17
CA GLY A 200 5.49 -1.70 -9.02
C GLY A 200 6.60 -2.73 -9.23
N VAL A 201 6.21 -3.99 -9.40
CA VAL A 201 7.15 -5.10 -9.60
C VAL A 201 8.07 -4.90 -10.82
N VAL A 202 7.55 -4.30 -11.90
CA VAL A 202 8.36 -3.95 -13.08
C VAL A 202 9.41 -2.89 -12.75
N ARG A 203 9.07 -1.88 -11.94
CA ARG A 203 10.03 -0.85 -11.50
C ARG A 203 11.10 -1.41 -10.57
N ASP A 204 10.81 -2.42 -9.75
CA ASP A 204 11.83 -3.04 -8.91
C ASP A 204 12.91 -3.76 -9.72
N VAL A 205 12.50 -4.48 -10.77
CA VAL A 205 13.43 -5.11 -11.72
C VAL A 205 14.26 -4.06 -12.46
N LEU A 206 13.64 -2.95 -12.87
CA LEU A 206 14.37 -1.82 -13.44
C LEU A 206 15.32 -1.16 -12.42
N GLY A 207 14.94 -1.13 -11.14
CA GLY A 207 15.71 -0.54 -10.05
C GLY A 207 17.05 -1.22 -9.82
N VAL A 208 17.15 -2.52 -10.12
CA VAL A 208 18.41 -3.27 -10.12
C VAL A 208 19.12 -3.25 -11.49
N SER A 209 18.76 -2.31 -12.37
CA SER A 209 19.30 -2.15 -13.72
C SER A 209 19.10 -3.37 -14.64
N ALA A 210 18.15 -4.25 -14.33
CA ALA A 210 17.78 -5.36 -15.20
C ALA A 210 16.70 -4.95 -16.21
N ARG A 211 16.63 -5.68 -17.33
CA ARG A 211 15.57 -5.50 -18.34
C ARG A 211 14.40 -6.45 -18.04
N PRO A 212 13.18 -5.97 -17.75
CA PRO A 212 12.01 -6.83 -17.65
C PRO A 212 11.76 -7.57 -18.96
N ILE A 213 11.63 -8.90 -18.90
CA ILE A 213 11.40 -9.76 -20.09
C ILE A 213 10.14 -10.62 -19.99
N ALA A 214 9.62 -10.84 -18.79
CA ALA A 214 8.42 -11.61 -18.53
C ALA A 214 7.76 -11.12 -17.23
N ASN A 215 6.44 -11.27 -17.14
CA ASN A 215 5.67 -11.04 -15.92
C ASN A 215 4.57 -12.11 -15.85
N THR A 216 4.21 -12.51 -14.63
CA THR A 216 3.12 -13.48 -14.38
C THR A 216 2.29 -12.97 -13.21
N ASP A 217 1.04 -13.41 -13.14
CA ASP A 217 0.13 -13.10 -12.06
C ASP A 217 -0.29 -14.35 -11.27
N VAL A 218 -0.69 -14.11 -10.03
CA VAL A 218 -1.34 -15.09 -9.16
C VAL A 218 -2.55 -14.39 -8.56
N LEU A 219 -3.75 -14.83 -8.96
CA LEU A 219 -5.00 -14.23 -8.54
C LEU A 219 -5.80 -15.20 -7.67
N CYS A 220 -6.21 -14.73 -6.49
CA CYS A 220 -7.00 -15.50 -5.54
C CYS A 220 -8.29 -14.74 -5.24
N PHE A 221 -9.43 -15.30 -5.64
CA PHE A 221 -10.75 -14.71 -5.44
C PHE A 221 -11.66 -15.63 -4.61
N GLY A 222 -12.74 -15.06 -4.08
CA GLY A 222 -13.86 -15.87 -3.61
C GLY A 222 -14.54 -16.63 -4.76
N PRO A 223 -15.46 -17.56 -4.45
CA PRO A 223 -16.22 -18.28 -5.47
C PRO A 223 -16.94 -17.31 -6.41
N PRO A 224 -16.81 -17.47 -7.75
CA PRO A 224 -17.39 -16.53 -8.72
C PRO A 224 -18.92 -16.52 -8.72
N ASP A 225 -19.54 -17.61 -8.26
CA ASP A 225 -20.99 -17.79 -8.24
C ASP A 225 -21.60 -17.60 -6.83
N MET A 226 -20.86 -16.95 -5.91
CA MET A 226 -21.38 -16.64 -4.57
C MET A 226 -22.59 -15.71 -4.69
N ALA A 227 -23.71 -16.08 -4.06
CA ALA A 227 -24.90 -15.24 -4.08
C ALA A 227 -24.62 -13.92 -3.37
N HIS A 228 -25.19 -12.82 -3.87
CA HIS A 228 -24.94 -11.48 -3.34
C HIS A 228 -25.23 -11.36 -1.83
N ASN A 229 -26.27 -12.05 -1.35
CA ASN A 229 -26.64 -12.06 0.08
C ASN A 229 -25.67 -12.84 0.98
N ASP A 230 -24.76 -13.62 0.39
CA ASP A 230 -23.75 -14.41 1.09
C ASP A 230 -22.37 -13.74 1.07
N LEU A 231 -22.24 -12.55 0.46
CA LEU A 231 -21.02 -11.76 0.49
C LEU A 231 -20.80 -11.19 1.92
N PRO A 232 -19.56 -11.24 2.44
CA PRO A 232 -19.21 -10.77 3.79
C PRO A 232 -19.28 -9.24 3.97
#